data_AF-A0A9P3IJP2-F1
#
_entry.id   AF-A0A9P3IJP2-F1
#
_cell.length_a   1.000
_cell.length_b   1.000
_cell.length_c   1.000
_cell.angle_alpha   90.00
_cell.angle_beta   90.00
_cell.angle_gamma   90.00
#
_symmetry.space_group_name_H-M   'P 1'
#
loop_
_entity.id
_entity.type
_entity.pdbx_description
1 polymer ?
#
loop_
_entity_poly.entity_id
_entity_poly.type
_entity_poly.pdbx_seq_one_letter_code
_entity_poly.pdbx_strand_id
1 'polypeptide(L)'
;MTPYFPLSWVGGLCNGKATVENDPHLTGAHGTHFDFTGRLDKAFCLLTDARVHINMLLNGYQGTPPAVAARATTAAPEATGTSLHTWIKEVGVVWVSTAGKQHSLRMVARKGNQQERGASGFLALLQVDGADMAPPRLMDEMVEAEGGLVVSKVAEGREGPFDVDRYTVTIEGVGELDVRMRVAHPLLQTPDEAEAHFNIALTDIVTTPLVHGVLGQTFRDTPEQQSRALRYTHLSSLLHHPIAADTEEGRGFLDGAVDDYVSSGITAPDCRFSSFGRQAVDATAAGAAGAGAAGSGGADGESAGEDLLASVV
;
A
#
# COMPACT_ATOMS: atom_id res chain seq x y z
N MET A 1 30.63 -3.68 30.95
CA MET A 1 29.42 -4.01 30.17
C MET A 1 29.03 -2.75 29.44
N THR A 2 29.42 -2.68 28.17
CA THR A 2 29.28 -1.51 27.30
C THR A 2 28.20 -1.87 26.29
N PRO A 3 27.12 -1.08 26.12
CA PRO A 3 26.17 -1.36 25.05
C PRO A 3 26.79 -0.86 23.73
N TYR A 4 27.14 -1.81 22.86
CA TYR A 4 27.53 -1.56 21.48
C TYR A 4 26.27 -1.67 20.63
N PHE A 5 25.79 -0.54 20.09
CA PHE A 5 24.90 -0.52 18.94
C PHE A 5 25.33 0.61 18.01
N PRO A 6 26.14 0.36 16.97
CA PRO A 6 26.17 1.21 15.80
C PRO A 6 25.29 0.55 14.73
N LEU A 7 24.03 0.99 14.62
CA LEU A 7 23.18 0.70 13.46
C LEU A 7 23.31 1.86 12.48
N SER A 8 24.16 1.70 11.47
CA SER A 8 24.11 2.57 10.28
C SER A 8 22.94 2.11 9.40
N TRP A 9 21.78 2.74 9.59
CA TRP A 9 20.61 2.55 8.73
C TRP A 9 20.80 3.24 7.38
N VAL A 10 20.60 2.50 6.28
CA VAL A 10 20.53 3.04 4.91
C VAL A 10 19.10 2.88 4.40
N GLY A 11 18.17 3.64 4.98
CA GLY A 11 16.86 3.91 4.37
C GLY A 11 16.93 5.25 3.65
N GLY A 12 16.46 5.31 2.41
CA GLY A 12 16.37 6.56 1.66
C GLY A 12 14.97 7.16 1.79
N LEU A 13 14.86 8.49 1.81
CA LEU A 13 13.59 9.16 1.52
C LEU A 13 13.23 8.87 0.07
N CYS A 14 12.09 8.23 -0.17
CA CYS A 14 11.53 8.11 -1.51
C CYS A 14 10.70 9.37 -1.80
N ASN A 15 11.11 10.15 -2.80
CA ASN A 15 10.35 11.32 -3.28
C ASN A 15 9.04 10.95 -4.02
N GLY A 16 8.64 9.68 -3.96
CA GLY A 16 7.43 9.19 -4.63
C GLY A 16 6.22 9.35 -3.73
N LYS A 17 5.14 9.91 -4.28
CA LYS A 17 3.82 9.95 -3.64
C LYS A 17 3.01 8.75 -4.14
N ALA A 18 2.47 7.96 -3.23
CA ALA A 18 1.52 6.91 -3.57
C ALA A 18 0.15 7.23 -2.96
N THR A 19 -0.94 6.93 -3.65
CA THR A 19 -2.30 7.24 -3.18
C THR A 19 -3.24 6.06 -3.33
N VAL A 20 -4.26 6.03 -2.48
CA VAL A 20 -5.48 5.24 -2.64
C VAL A 20 -6.66 6.18 -2.55
N GLU A 21 -7.52 6.20 -3.57
CA GLU A 21 -8.69 7.07 -3.62
C GLU A 21 -9.97 6.31 -3.99
N ASN A 22 -11.09 6.73 -3.41
CA ASN A 22 -12.45 6.26 -3.67
C ASN A 22 -12.57 4.72 -3.51
N ASP A 23 -13.23 4.06 -4.45
CA ASP A 23 -13.23 2.61 -4.61
C ASP A 23 -11.91 2.17 -5.22
N PRO A 24 -11.08 1.38 -4.52
CA PRO A 24 -9.67 1.73 -4.40
C PRO A 24 -8.97 1.87 -5.75
N HIS A 25 -8.82 3.13 -6.17
CA HIS A 25 -7.99 3.55 -7.28
C HIS A 25 -6.62 3.90 -6.71
N LEU A 26 -5.60 3.14 -7.09
CA LEU A 26 -4.27 3.27 -6.56
C LEU A 26 -3.38 3.99 -7.57
N THR A 27 -2.57 4.91 -7.04
CA THR A 27 -1.45 5.50 -7.77
C THR A 27 -0.17 5.11 -7.05
N GLY A 28 0.70 4.34 -7.70
CA GLY A 28 2.01 3.97 -7.15
C GLY A 28 2.99 5.14 -7.12
N ALA A 29 4.12 4.95 -6.42
CA ALA A 29 5.14 5.98 -6.20
C ALA A 29 5.72 6.61 -7.49
N HIS A 30 5.63 5.91 -8.62
CA HIS A 30 6.06 6.36 -9.95
C HIS A 30 4.89 6.71 -10.90
N GLY A 31 3.70 7.00 -10.35
CA GLY A 31 2.53 7.41 -11.12
C GLY A 31 1.80 6.27 -11.84
N THR A 32 2.04 5.02 -11.45
CA THR A 32 1.30 3.88 -12.03
C THR A 32 -0.10 3.82 -11.47
N HIS A 33 -1.11 3.85 -12.34
CA HIS A 33 -2.51 3.79 -11.97
C HIS A 33 -3.06 2.37 -12.14
N PHE A 34 -3.72 1.84 -11.10
CA PHE A 34 -4.32 0.52 -11.09
C PHE A 34 -5.42 0.42 -10.04
N ASP A 35 -6.36 -0.50 -10.21
CA ASP A 35 -7.42 -0.72 -9.23
C ASP A 35 -7.11 -1.94 -8.37
N PHE A 36 -7.51 -1.88 -7.10
CA PHE A 36 -7.43 -3.02 -6.19
C PHE A 36 -8.76 -3.21 -5.48
N THR A 37 -9.59 -4.11 -6.01
CA THR A 37 -10.94 -4.33 -5.47
C THR A 37 -10.87 -5.10 -4.15
N GLY A 38 -9.98 -6.08 -4.04
CA GLY A 38 -9.79 -6.87 -2.83
C GLY A 38 -11.00 -7.75 -2.49
N ARG A 39 -11.31 -7.87 -1.20
CA ARG A 39 -12.46 -8.64 -0.67
C ARG A 39 -13.15 -7.88 0.45
N LEU A 40 -14.47 -8.06 0.57
CA LEU A 40 -15.25 -7.49 1.67
C LEU A 40 -14.79 -8.00 3.03
N ASP A 41 -14.74 -7.07 3.99
CA ASP A 41 -14.42 -7.31 5.40
C ASP A 41 -13.08 -8.04 5.62
N LYS A 42 -12.10 -7.72 4.77
CA LYS A 42 -10.72 -8.21 4.89
C LYS A 42 -9.74 -7.04 5.03
N ALA A 43 -8.74 -7.27 5.88
CA ALA A 43 -7.59 -6.40 6.01
C ALA A 43 -6.53 -6.81 4.97
N PHE A 44 -5.98 -5.83 4.26
CA PHE A 44 -4.95 -6.00 3.26
C PHE A 44 -3.75 -5.14 3.61
N CYS A 45 -2.55 -5.71 3.48
CA CYS A 45 -1.29 -5.01 3.61
C CYS A 45 -1.10 -4.04 2.44
N LEU A 46 -1.30 -2.76 2.72
CA LEU A 46 -1.09 -1.67 1.79
C LEU A 46 0.40 -1.39 1.59
N LEU A 47 1.16 -1.33 2.69
CA LEU A 47 2.60 -1.15 2.71
C LEU A 47 3.20 -1.91 3.89
N THR A 48 4.33 -2.56 3.69
CA THR A 48 5.12 -3.22 4.74
C THR A 48 6.58 -3.01 4.44
N ASP A 49 7.33 -2.69 5.48
CA ASP A 49 8.78 -2.49 5.46
C ASP A 49 9.33 -2.79 6.86
N ALA A 50 10.66 -2.79 7.02
CA ALA A 50 11.36 -3.12 8.24
C ALA A 50 10.82 -2.43 9.50
N ARG A 51 10.37 -1.17 9.39
CA ARG A 51 9.92 -0.34 10.52
C ARG A 51 8.45 0.05 10.50
N VAL A 52 7.70 -0.27 9.45
CA VAL A 52 6.30 0.14 9.32
C VAL A 52 5.49 -0.91 8.57
N HIS A 53 4.27 -1.14 9.02
CA HIS A 53 3.26 -1.94 8.36
C HIS A 53 1.95 -1.18 8.35
N ILE A 54 1.36 -0.99 7.19
CA ILE A 54 0.10 -0.29 6.98
C ILE A 54 -0.87 -1.27 6.37
N ASN A 55 -1.98 -1.50 7.07
CA ASN A 55 -3.11 -2.25 6.56
C ASN A 55 -4.28 -1.31 6.25
N MET A 56 -5.06 -1.68 5.25
CA MET A 56 -6.39 -1.14 4.99
C MET A 56 -7.43 -2.24 5.16
N LEU A 57 -8.55 -1.96 5.81
CA LEU A 57 -9.68 -2.88 5.85
C LEU A 57 -10.77 -2.38 4.92
N LEU A 58 -11.12 -3.24 3.95
CA LEU A 58 -12.11 -2.93 2.94
C LEU A 58 -13.52 -3.33 3.38
N ASN A 59 -14.48 -2.42 3.25
CA ASN A 59 -15.91 -2.74 3.25
C ASN A 59 -16.47 -2.61 1.83
N GLY A 60 -17.79 -2.71 1.69
CA GLY A 60 -18.48 -2.38 0.45
C GLY A 60 -19.73 -3.23 0.25
N TYR A 61 -20.16 -3.35 -1.00
CA TYR A 61 -21.30 -4.18 -1.37
C TYR A 61 -21.04 -4.95 -2.66
N GLN A 62 -21.76 -6.06 -2.83
CA GLN A 62 -21.83 -6.81 -4.08
C GLN A 62 -23.17 -6.55 -4.74
N GLY A 63 -23.15 -6.09 -5.99
CA GLY A 63 -24.38 -5.93 -6.77
C GLY A 63 -24.35 -4.78 -7.75
N THR A 64 -25.48 -4.56 -8.40
CA THR A 64 -25.68 -3.43 -9.31
C THR A 64 -25.86 -2.15 -8.49
N PRO A 65 -25.11 -1.06 -8.77
CA PRO A 65 -25.31 0.20 -8.08
C PRO A 65 -26.78 0.65 -8.10
N PRO A 66 -27.31 1.22 -6.99
CA PRO A 66 -28.70 1.66 -6.92
C PRO A 66 -29.15 2.53 -8.10
N ALA A 67 -28.26 3.38 -8.62
CA ALA A 67 -28.52 4.22 -9.79
C ALA A 67 -28.75 3.45 -11.09
N VAL A 68 -28.07 2.32 -11.25
CA VAL A 68 -28.18 1.44 -12.42
C VAL A 68 -29.42 0.56 -12.27
N ALA A 69 -29.68 0.05 -11.05
CA ALA A 69 -30.90 -0.70 -10.74
C ALA A 69 -32.17 0.14 -10.98
N ALA A 70 -32.18 1.41 -10.60
CA ALA A 70 -33.31 2.32 -10.80
C ALA A 70 -33.59 2.65 -12.28
N ARG A 71 -32.61 2.45 -13.18
CA ARG A 71 -32.76 2.67 -14.64
C ARG A 71 -33.09 1.41 -15.43
N ALA A 72 -33.01 0.23 -14.81
CA ALA A 72 -33.33 -1.04 -15.45
C ALA A 72 -34.87 -1.27 -15.48
N THR A 73 -35.59 -0.56 -16.37
CA THR A 73 -37.05 -0.70 -16.52
C THR A 73 -37.49 -1.81 -17.49
N THR A 74 -36.56 -2.57 -18.04
CA THR A 74 -36.84 -3.72 -18.93
C THR A 74 -35.84 -4.80 -18.63
N ALA A 75 -36.31 -6.05 -18.46
CA ALA A 75 -35.53 -7.25 -18.17
C ALA A 75 -34.17 -7.24 -18.88
N ALA A 76 -33.15 -6.76 -18.17
CA ALA A 76 -31.78 -6.88 -18.61
C ALA A 76 -31.40 -8.35 -18.42
N PRO A 77 -30.69 -8.96 -19.39
CA PRO A 77 -30.18 -10.32 -19.23
C PRO A 77 -29.40 -10.36 -17.92
N GLU A 78 -29.53 -11.45 -17.14
CA GLU A 78 -28.75 -11.70 -15.92
C GLU A 78 -27.31 -11.22 -16.16
N ALA A 79 -26.96 -10.08 -15.57
CA ALA A 79 -25.60 -9.60 -15.60
C ALA A 79 -24.81 -10.62 -14.78
N THR A 80 -24.12 -11.52 -15.47
CA THR A 80 -23.38 -12.66 -14.94
C THR A 80 -22.12 -12.27 -14.14
N GLY A 81 -22.11 -11.08 -13.56
CA GLY A 81 -21.10 -10.62 -12.63
C GLY A 81 -21.68 -9.54 -11.72
N THR A 82 -21.91 -9.86 -10.45
CA THR A 82 -22.13 -8.85 -9.41
C THR A 82 -20.85 -8.03 -9.27
N SER A 83 -20.87 -6.77 -9.70
CA SER A 83 -19.76 -5.84 -9.45
C SER A 83 -19.53 -5.73 -7.95
N LEU A 84 -18.29 -5.94 -7.53
CA LEU A 84 -17.85 -5.71 -6.17
C LEU A 84 -17.35 -4.27 -6.09
N HIS A 85 -17.97 -3.47 -5.24
CA HIS A 85 -17.50 -2.13 -4.94
C HIS A 85 -16.98 -2.13 -3.53
N THR A 86 -15.74 -1.70 -3.33
CA THR A 86 -15.12 -1.63 -2.00
C THR A 86 -14.70 -0.22 -1.65
N TRP A 87 -14.53 0.05 -0.36
CA TRP A 87 -13.90 1.27 0.15
C TRP A 87 -13.10 0.95 1.41
N ILE A 88 -12.11 1.79 1.74
CA ILE A 88 -11.36 1.65 2.99
C ILE A 88 -12.22 2.19 4.14
N LYS A 89 -12.60 1.32 5.09
CA LYS A 89 -13.31 1.72 6.31
C LYS A 89 -12.44 1.77 7.57
N GLU A 90 -11.28 1.12 7.55
CA GLU A 90 -10.29 1.24 8.63
C GLU A 90 -8.87 1.29 8.07
N VAL A 91 -8.02 2.04 8.76
CA VAL A 91 -6.57 2.08 8.52
C VAL A 91 -5.87 1.68 9.80
N GLY A 92 -4.93 0.75 9.67
CA GLY A 92 -4.06 0.32 10.77
C GLY A 92 -2.62 0.58 10.40
N VAL A 93 -1.86 1.18 11.30
CA VAL A 93 -0.42 1.37 11.16
C VAL A 93 0.25 0.71 12.35
N VAL A 94 1.25 -0.13 12.10
CA VAL A 94 2.14 -0.70 13.11
C VAL A 94 3.54 -0.21 12.79
N TRP A 95 4.26 0.34 13.75
CA TRP A 95 5.62 0.83 13.52
C TRP A 95 6.55 0.52 14.68
N VAL A 96 7.85 0.61 14.41
CA VAL A 96 8.89 0.56 15.44
C VAL A 96 9.46 1.96 15.63
N SER A 97 9.29 2.55 16.82
CA SER A 97 9.77 3.89 17.15
C SER A 97 11.30 3.97 17.11
N THR A 98 11.84 5.19 17.18
CA THR A 98 13.30 5.43 17.23
C THR A 98 13.96 4.79 18.46
N ALA A 99 13.19 4.57 19.53
CA ALA A 99 13.60 3.84 20.73
C ALA A 99 13.54 2.31 20.58
N GLY A 100 13.08 1.78 19.44
CA GLY A 100 12.97 0.34 19.17
C GLY A 100 11.71 -0.33 19.74
N LYS A 101 10.74 0.45 20.23
CA LYS A 101 9.46 -0.07 20.73
C LYS A 101 8.44 -0.17 19.60
N GLN A 102 7.68 -1.26 19.58
CA GLN A 102 6.57 -1.38 18.64
C GLN A 102 5.35 -0.62 19.14
N HIS A 103 4.72 0.12 18.24
CA HIS A 103 3.47 0.84 18.46
C HIS A 103 2.45 0.52 17.38
N SER A 104 1.20 0.88 17.62
CA SER A 104 0.09 0.70 16.70
C SER A 104 -0.89 1.86 16.74
N LEU A 105 -1.45 2.18 15.58
CA LEU A 105 -2.48 3.18 15.36
C LEU A 105 -3.62 2.48 14.62
N ARG A 106 -4.86 2.72 15.04
CA ARG A 106 -6.05 2.29 14.33
C ARG A 106 -7.00 3.47 14.18
N MET A 107 -7.44 3.69 12.96
CA MET A 107 -8.41 4.72 12.59
C MET A 107 -9.62 4.04 11.95
N VAL A 108 -10.83 4.35 12.42
CA VAL A 108 -12.08 3.74 11.93
C VAL A 108 -13.00 4.84 11.43
N ALA A 109 -13.53 4.64 10.22
CA ALA A 109 -14.48 5.56 9.64
C ALA A 109 -15.85 5.46 10.32
N ARG A 110 -16.60 6.55 10.25
CA ARG A 110 -17.95 6.60 10.78
C ARG A 110 -18.91 5.95 9.79
N LYS A 111 -19.64 4.94 10.28
CA LYS A 111 -20.85 4.46 9.63
C LYS A 111 -21.90 5.58 9.58
N GLY A 112 -22.55 5.72 8.44
CA GLY A 112 -23.59 6.68 8.18
C GLY A 112 -23.38 7.50 6.91
N ASN A 113 -24.35 8.36 6.63
CA ASN A 113 -24.34 9.31 5.51
C ASN A 113 -23.77 10.68 5.93
N GLN A 114 -23.79 11.66 5.01
CA GLN A 114 -23.29 13.02 5.30
C GLN A 114 -24.01 13.69 6.47
N GLN A 115 -25.31 13.43 6.64
CA GLN A 115 -26.14 14.02 7.69
C GLN A 115 -25.78 13.49 9.08
N GLU A 116 -25.12 12.33 9.14
CA GLU A 116 -24.69 11.66 10.38
C GLU A 116 -23.24 12.02 10.75
N ARG A 117 -22.64 13.02 10.10
CA ARG A 117 -21.34 13.58 10.47
C ARG A 117 -21.39 14.10 11.92
N GLY A 118 -20.63 13.46 12.80
CA GLY A 118 -20.57 13.81 14.22
C GLY A 118 -19.68 15.04 14.50
N ALA A 119 -19.59 15.44 15.77
CA ALA A 119 -18.73 16.54 16.21
C ALA A 119 -17.23 16.30 15.92
N SER A 120 -16.80 15.04 15.94
CA SER A 120 -15.45 14.60 15.56
C SER A 120 -15.29 14.40 14.05
N GLY A 121 -16.30 14.75 13.25
CA GLY A 121 -16.34 14.50 11.82
C GLY A 121 -16.59 13.03 11.46
N PHE A 122 -15.98 12.59 10.37
CA PHE A 122 -16.07 11.24 9.82
C PHE A 122 -15.16 10.22 10.50
N LEU A 123 -14.28 10.63 11.40
CA LEU A 123 -13.48 9.71 12.21
C LEU A 123 -14.32 9.24 13.41
N ALA A 124 -14.61 7.94 13.48
CA ALA A 124 -15.39 7.36 14.57
C ALA A 124 -14.53 6.90 15.74
N LEU A 125 -13.36 6.34 15.44
CA LEU A 125 -12.43 5.83 16.43
C LEU A 125 -11.00 6.19 16.05
N LEU A 126 -10.22 6.55 17.06
CA LEU A 126 -8.79 6.71 17.01
C LEU A 126 -8.21 5.93 18.19
N GLN A 127 -7.39 4.92 17.93
CA GLN A 127 -6.75 4.12 18.96
C GLN A 127 -5.24 4.14 18.76
N VAL A 128 -4.49 4.29 19.86
CA VAL A 128 -3.04 4.13 19.89
C VAL A 128 -2.69 3.07 20.91
N ASP A 129 -1.98 2.03 20.50
CA ASP A 129 -1.62 0.88 21.34
C ASP A 129 -2.83 0.22 22.03
N GLY A 130 -3.97 0.22 21.33
CA GLY A 130 -5.24 -0.32 21.81
C GLY A 130 -5.99 0.58 22.80
N ALA A 131 -5.44 1.73 23.17
CA ALA A 131 -6.11 2.73 23.99
C ALA A 131 -6.88 3.73 23.13
N ASP A 132 -8.13 4.03 23.52
CA ASP A 132 -8.96 5.02 22.84
C ASP A 132 -8.41 6.43 23.06
N MET A 133 -8.22 7.17 21.97
CA MET A 133 -7.76 8.54 21.95
C MET A 133 -8.89 9.45 21.46
N ALA A 134 -8.97 10.67 22.00
CA ALA A 134 -9.85 11.68 21.45
C ALA A 134 -9.31 12.13 20.08
N PRO A 135 -10.12 12.09 19.00
CA PRO A 135 -9.73 12.67 17.72
C PRO A 135 -9.37 14.16 17.85
N PRO A 136 -8.31 14.64 17.18
CA PRO A 136 -7.99 16.06 17.17
C PRO A 136 -9.11 16.87 16.51
N ARG A 137 -9.35 18.09 17.02
CA ARG A 137 -10.24 19.05 16.38
C ARG A 137 -9.50 19.79 15.27
N LEU A 138 -10.24 20.55 14.47
CA LEU A 138 -9.67 21.34 13.39
C LEU A 138 -8.57 22.28 13.92
N MET A 139 -7.40 22.25 13.28
CA MET A 139 -6.18 22.98 13.67
C MET A 139 -5.57 22.54 15.01
N ASP A 140 -6.07 21.47 15.62
CA ASP A 140 -5.45 20.84 16.79
C ASP A 140 -4.67 19.57 16.37
N GLU A 141 -3.80 19.13 17.27
CA GLU A 141 -3.00 17.91 17.14
C GLU A 141 -3.18 16.99 18.36
N MET A 142 -3.08 15.69 18.09
CA MET A 142 -2.92 14.64 19.09
C MET A 142 -1.49 14.12 18.96
N VAL A 143 -0.74 14.13 20.06
CA VAL A 143 0.67 13.73 20.10
C VAL A 143 0.82 12.53 21.02
N GLU A 144 1.44 11.48 20.52
CA GLU A 144 1.95 10.37 21.31
C GLU A 144 3.48 10.36 21.19
N ALA A 145 4.14 10.83 22.26
CA ALA A 145 5.56 11.18 22.22
C ALA A 145 6.50 9.97 22.26
N GLU A 146 6.11 8.84 22.84
CA GLU A 146 6.97 7.65 22.96
C GLU A 146 7.14 6.96 21.60
N GLY A 147 6.06 6.89 20.82
CA GLY A 147 6.03 6.37 19.47
C GLY A 147 6.41 7.39 18.40
N GLY A 148 6.52 8.69 18.75
CA GLY A 148 6.79 9.76 17.79
C GLY A 148 5.65 10.00 16.81
N LEU A 149 4.41 9.75 17.24
CA LEU A 149 3.19 9.90 16.44
C LEU A 149 2.58 11.28 16.66
N VAL A 150 2.21 11.95 15.56
CA VAL A 150 1.38 13.15 15.56
C VAL A 150 0.21 12.93 14.60
N VAL A 151 -1.01 13.16 15.08
CA VAL A 151 -2.23 13.16 14.26
C VAL A 151 -2.86 14.54 14.35
N SER A 152 -3.00 15.24 13.22
CA SER A 152 -3.53 16.60 13.18
C SER A 152 -4.73 16.67 12.25
N LYS A 153 -5.81 17.35 12.64
CA LYS A 153 -6.93 17.63 11.72
C LYS A 153 -6.66 18.95 11.02
N VAL A 154 -6.23 18.87 9.76
CA VAL A 154 -5.74 20.03 8.99
C VAL A 154 -6.81 20.70 8.15
N ALA A 155 -7.94 20.04 7.87
CA ALA A 155 -9.04 20.68 7.19
C ALA A 155 -10.38 20.02 7.50
N GLU A 156 -11.44 20.81 7.39
CA GLU A 156 -12.80 20.33 7.18
C GLU A 156 -13.49 21.27 6.20
N GLY A 157 -14.39 20.75 5.38
CA GLY A 157 -15.08 21.58 4.39
C GLY A 157 -15.88 20.76 3.39
N ARG A 158 -15.96 21.26 2.17
CA ARG A 158 -16.69 20.64 1.07
C ARG A 158 -15.84 20.47 -0.18
N GLU A 159 -15.98 19.30 -0.80
CA GLU A 159 -15.50 19.02 -2.15
C GLU A 159 -16.69 18.63 -3.02
N GLY A 160 -17.18 19.60 -3.80
CA GLY A 160 -18.43 19.46 -4.54
C GLY A 160 -19.62 19.26 -3.58
N PRO A 161 -20.43 18.20 -3.74
CA PRO A 161 -21.58 17.93 -2.87
C PRO A 161 -21.20 17.17 -1.59
N PHE A 162 -19.91 16.91 -1.34
CA PHE A 162 -19.45 16.08 -0.22
C PHE A 162 -18.79 16.91 0.84
N ASP A 163 -19.21 16.73 2.09
CA ASP A 163 -18.41 17.14 3.23
C ASP A 163 -17.15 16.26 3.31
N VAL A 164 -16.03 16.86 3.72
CA VAL A 164 -14.71 16.21 3.77
C VAL A 164 -13.99 16.60 5.06
N ASP A 165 -13.32 15.64 5.67
CA ASP A 165 -12.32 15.87 6.72
C ASP A 165 -10.92 15.48 6.21
N ARG A 166 -9.90 16.25 6.57
CA ARG A 166 -8.50 15.94 6.26
C ARG A 166 -7.65 15.91 7.52
N TYR A 167 -6.83 14.87 7.62
CA TYR A 167 -5.88 14.66 8.68
C TYR A 167 -4.49 14.44 8.10
N THR A 168 -3.47 14.83 8.86
CA THR A 168 -2.08 14.39 8.63
C THR A 168 -1.69 13.47 9.77
N VAL A 169 -1.06 12.35 9.44
CA VAL A 169 -0.49 11.40 10.40
C VAL A 169 1.01 11.34 10.14
N THR A 170 1.79 11.88 11.06
CA THR A 170 3.25 11.89 10.97
C THR A 170 3.82 10.92 11.99
N ILE A 171 4.75 10.07 11.56
CA ILE A 171 5.44 9.13 12.44
C ILE A 171 6.95 9.33 12.28
N GLU A 172 7.62 9.65 13.38
CA GLU A 172 9.05 9.95 13.41
C GLU A 172 9.89 8.79 12.82
N GLY A 173 10.70 9.11 11.81
CA GLY A 173 11.57 8.15 11.14
C GLY A 173 10.84 7.13 10.26
N VAL A 174 9.55 7.33 10.01
CA VAL A 174 8.72 6.53 9.09
C VAL A 174 8.21 7.38 7.93
N GLY A 175 7.56 8.51 8.19
CA GLY A 175 7.03 9.40 7.16
C GLY A 175 5.64 9.95 7.49
N GLU A 176 4.90 10.38 6.46
CA GLU A 176 3.59 11.01 6.59
C GLU A 176 2.50 10.29 5.79
N LEU A 177 1.30 10.24 6.38
CA LEU A 177 0.07 9.87 5.69
C LEU A 177 -0.87 11.07 5.67
N ASP A 178 -1.28 11.49 4.48
CA ASP A 178 -2.41 12.39 4.28
C ASP A 178 -3.69 11.57 4.21
N VAL A 179 -4.61 11.83 5.11
CA VAL A 179 -5.85 11.08 5.24
C VAL A 179 -7.01 12.01 4.93
N ARG A 180 -7.72 11.74 3.84
CA ARG A 180 -8.94 12.45 3.45
C ARG A 180 -10.14 11.54 3.58
N MET A 181 -11.10 11.90 4.43
CA MET A 181 -12.31 11.13 4.70
C MET A 181 -13.55 11.80 4.09
N ARG A 182 -14.39 11.00 3.44
CA ARG A 182 -15.69 11.43 2.89
C ARG A 182 -16.62 10.24 2.74
N VAL A 183 -17.92 10.47 2.58
CA VAL A 183 -18.85 9.38 2.21
C VAL A 183 -18.85 9.13 0.71
N ALA A 184 -19.24 7.93 0.29
CA ALA A 184 -19.46 7.63 -1.12
C ALA A 184 -20.66 8.41 -1.68
N HIS A 185 -20.79 8.47 -3.01
CA HIS A 185 -21.97 9.07 -3.62
C HIS A 185 -23.21 8.24 -3.24
N PRO A 186 -24.37 8.84 -2.87
CA PRO A 186 -25.61 8.11 -2.60
C PRO A 186 -26.14 7.20 -3.74
N LEU A 187 -25.53 7.27 -4.92
CA LEU A 187 -25.86 6.46 -6.09
C LEU A 187 -25.04 5.16 -6.14
N LEU A 188 -24.01 5.08 -5.29
CA LEU A 188 -23.02 4.02 -5.17
C LEU A 188 -23.05 3.40 -3.77
N GLN A 189 -24.10 3.62 -2.97
CA GLN A 189 -24.25 3.01 -1.65
C GLN A 189 -25.73 2.92 -1.29
N THR A 190 -26.11 1.93 -0.51
CA THR A 190 -27.43 1.89 0.14
C THR A 190 -27.37 2.62 1.49
N PRO A 191 -28.51 3.07 2.06
CA PRO A 191 -28.50 3.73 3.37
C PRO A 191 -27.88 2.88 4.49
N ASP A 192 -28.07 1.57 4.47
CA ASP A 192 -27.60 0.65 5.52
C ASP A 192 -26.10 0.34 5.41
N GLU A 193 -25.53 0.57 4.23
CA GLU A 193 -24.12 0.38 3.87
C GLU A 193 -23.38 1.71 3.75
N ALA A 194 -24.08 2.85 3.93
CA ALA A 194 -23.46 4.16 3.87
C ALA A 194 -22.45 4.30 5.01
N GLU A 195 -21.22 4.59 4.64
CA GLU A 195 -20.10 4.77 5.56
C GLU A 195 -19.11 5.76 4.94
N ALA A 196 -18.48 6.58 5.78
CA ALA A 196 -17.34 7.35 5.35
C ALA A 196 -16.18 6.42 5.00
N HIS A 197 -15.33 6.81 4.06
CA HIS A 197 -14.17 6.03 3.68
C HIS A 197 -12.90 6.87 3.69
N PHE A 198 -11.78 6.19 3.84
CA PHE A 198 -10.46 6.78 3.77
C PHE A 198 -9.99 6.87 2.31
N ASN A 199 -9.50 8.04 1.95
CA ASN A 199 -8.50 8.21 0.90
C ASN A 199 -7.17 8.48 1.59
N ILE A 200 -6.10 7.86 1.12
CA ILE A 200 -4.79 7.92 1.77
C ILE A 200 -3.77 8.36 0.73
N ALA A 201 -2.93 9.32 1.06
CA ALA A 201 -1.68 9.53 0.37
C ALA A 201 -0.51 9.23 1.30
N LEU A 202 0.40 8.39 0.83
CA LEU A 202 1.68 8.12 1.46
C LEU A 202 2.68 9.13 0.88
N THR A 203 3.19 10.02 1.74
CA THR A 203 4.13 11.08 1.38
C THR A 203 5.36 11.00 2.27
N ASP A 204 6.53 11.19 1.66
CA ASP A 204 7.82 11.18 2.37
C ASP A 204 8.04 9.92 3.23
N ILE A 205 7.56 8.77 2.75
CA ILE A 205 7.78 7.49 3.41
C ILE A 205 9.25 7.08 3.24
N VAL A 206 9.90 6.78 4.36
CA VAL A 206 11.23 6.19 4.40
C VAL A 206 11.10 4.70 4.13
N THR A 207 11.67 4.24 3.01
CA THR A 207 11.61 2.84 2.62
C THR A 207 13.00 2.20 2.51
N THR A 208 13.05 0.90 2.70
CA THR A 208 14.20 0.03 2.44
C THR A 208 13.96 -0.80 1.17
N PRO A 209 14.97 -1.50 0.65
CA PRO A 209 14.77 -2.46 -0.45
C PRO A 209 13.78 -3.59 -0.15
N LEU A 210 13.39 -3.79 1.11
CA LEU A 210 12.41 -4.79 1.53
C LEU A 210 10.96 -4.27 1.48
N VAL A 211 10.72 -3.03 1.06
CA VAL A 211 9.38 -2.46 0.97
C VAL A 211 8.49 -3.30 0.05
N HIS A 212 7.31 -3.65 0.53
CA HIS A 212 6.33 -4.43 -0.19
C HIS A 212 4.91 -4.04 0.24
N GLY A 213 3.90 -4.71 -0.29
CA GLY A 213 2.47 -4.44 -0.08
C GLY A 213 1.84 -3.97 -1.38
N VAL A 214 0.52 -3.82 -1.39
CA VAL A 214 -0.22 -3.45 -2.62
C VAL A 214 0.32 -2.15 -3.21
N LEU A 215 0.51 -1.12 -2.39
CA LEU A 215 1.21 0.10 -2.77
C LEU A 215 2.72 0.01 -2.52
N GLY A 216 3.14 -0.62 -1.43
CA GLY A 216 4.56 -0.63 -1.03
C GLY A 216 5.49 -1.23 -2.09
N GLN A 217 5.06 -2.25 -2.85
CA GLN A 217 5.86 -2.80 -3.94
C GLN A 217 6.24 -1.75 -5.02
N THR A 218 5.45 -0.68 -5.15
CA THR A 218 5.67 0.40 -6.12
C THR A 218 6.77 1.37 -5.71
N PHE A 219 7.22 1.34 -4.46
CA PHE A 219 8.35 2.13 -3.96
C PHE A 219 9.71 1.46 -4.23
N ARG A 220 9.72 0.19 -4.67
CA ARG A 220 10.96 -0.51 -4.99
C ARG A 220 11.59 0.05 -6.25
N ASP A 221 12.82 0.52 -6.12
CA ASP A 221 13.60 1.06 -7.23
C ASP A 221 14.42 -0.04 -7.92
N THR A 222 13.74 -0.99 -8.59
CA THR A 222 14.40 -2.03 -9.40
C THR A 222 14.02 -1.90 -10.88
N PRO A 223 14.91 -2.32 -11.81
CA PRO A 223 14.60 -2.30 -13.25
C PRO A 223 13.32 -3.06 -13.59
N GLU A 224 13.06 -4.18 -12.93
CA GLU A 224 11.84 -4.98 -13.11
C GLU A 224 10.60 -4.17 -12.72
N GLN A 225 10.62 -3.55 -11.53
CA GLN A 225 9.51 -2.77 -11.03
C GLN A 225 9.25 -1.53 -11.90
N GLN A 226 10.31 -0.82 -12.33
CA GLN A 226 10.21 0.31 -13.25
C GLN A 226 9.64 -0.12 -14.62
N SER A 227 10.12 -1.23 -15.17
CA SER A 227 9.63 -1.74 -16.46
C SER A 227 8.16 -2.14 -16.39
N ARG A 228 7.74 -2.72 -15.26
CA ARG A 228 6.34 -3.09 -14.99
C ARG A 228 5.47 -1.85 -14.86
N ALA A 229 5.91 -0.86 -14.08
CA ALA A 229 5.25 0.43 -13.93
C ALA A 229 5.01 1.12 -15.28
N LEU A 230 6.05 1.20 -16.13
CA LEU A 230 5.95 1.79 -17.46
C LEU A 230 4.93 1.06 -18.35
N ARG A 231 4.98 -0.28 -18.41
CA ARG A 231 4.03 -1.07 -19.18
C ARG A 231 2.60 -0.79 -18.75
N TYR A 232 2.35 -0.76 -17.45
CA TYR A 232 1.01 -0.55 -16.91
C TYR A 232 0.50 0.87 -17.18
N THR A 233 1.35 1.88 -17.01
CA THR A 233 1.01 3.27 -17.36
C THR A 233 0.67 3.39 -18.84
N HIS A 234 1.42 2.73 -19.73
CA HIS A 234 1.10 2.71 -21.16
C HIS A 234 -0.21 2.01 -21.48
N LEU A 235 -0.48 0.83 -20.90
CA LEU A 235 -1.74 0.11 -21.13
C LEU A 235 -2.93 0.90 -20.59
N SER A 236 -2.86 1.43 -19.38
CA SER A 236 -3.93 2.25 -18.80
C SER A 236 -4.21 3.49 -19.64
N SER A 237 -3.17 4.16 -20.15
CA SER A 237 -3.32 5.29 -21.07
C SER A 237 -3.98 4.91 -22.39
N LEU A 238 -3.69 3.73 -22.95
CA LEU A 238 -4.32 3.25 -24.18
C LEU A 238 -5.80 2.91 -23.96
N LEU A 239 -6.12 2.28 -22.83
CA LEU A 239 -7.47 1.87 -22.48
C LEU A 239 -8.33 3.02 -21.92
N HIS A 240 -7.72 4.17 -21.64
CA HIS A 240 -8.37 5.32 -21.01
C HIS A 240 -9.05 4.97 -19.67
N HIS A 241 -8.55 3.95 -18.98
CA HIS A 241 -9.08 3.47 -17.70
C HIS A 241 -7.97 2.80 -16.88
N PRO A 242 -8.02 2.86 -15.53
CA PRO A 242 -7.19 2.02 -14.68
C PRO A 242 -7.42 0.53 -14.99
N ILE A 243 -6.40 -0.29 -14.74
CA ILE A 243 -6.49 -1.74 -14.91
C ILE A 243 -6.60 -2.35 -13.52
N ALA A 244 -7.62 -3.16 -13.31
CA ALA A 244 -7.81 -3.89 -12.08
C ALA A 244 -6.71 -4.93 -11.90
N ALA A 245 -5.85 -4.71 -10.90
CA ALA A 245 -4.65 -5.51 -10.67
C ALA A 245 -4.96 -6.94 -10.20
N ASP A 246 -6.21 -7.21 -9.84
CA ASP A 246 -6.73 -8.50 -9.41
C ASP A 246 -7.46 -9.30 -10.52
N THR A 247 -7.59 -8.75 -11.73
CA THR A 247 -8.20 -9.47 -12.88
C THR A 247 -7.16 -10.13 -13.77
N GLU A 248 -7.62 -10.90 -14.77
CA GLU A 248 -6.74 -11.54 -15.75
C GLU A 248 -5.92 -10.52 -16.56
N GLU A 249 -6.55 -9.41 -16.94
CA GLU A 249 -5.93 -8.30 -17.65
C GLU A 249 -4.86 -7.62 -16.79
N GLY A 250 -5.08 -7.59 -15.48
CA GLY A 250 -4.14 -6.99 -14.54
C GLY A 250 -3.05 -7.93 -14.01
N ARG A 251 -3.07 -9.21 -14.41
CA ARG A 251 -2.13 -10.22 -13.94
C ARG A 251 -0.69 -9.77 -14.10
N GLY A 252 0.08 -10.01 -13.05
CA GLY A 252 1.51 -9.71 -13.01
C GLY A 252 1.84 -8.28 -12.64
N PHE A 253 0.85 -7.40 -12.38
CA PHE A 253 1.16 -6.12 -11.73
C PHE A 253 1.55 -6.32 -10.27
N LEU A 254 0.71 -7.03 -9.52
CA LEU A 254 1.02 -7.51 -8.19
C LEU A 254 2.01 -8.68 -8.28
N ASP A 255 2.96 -8.73 -7.35
CA ASP A 255 3.90 -9.86 -7.23
C ASP A 255 3.25 -11.20 -6.80
N GLY A 256 1.96 -11.19 -6.46
CA GLY A 256 1.21 -12.37 -6.01
C GLY A 256 -0.29 -12.22 -6.25
N ALA A 257 -1.06 -13.19 -5.76
CA ALA A 257 -2.52 -13.12 -5.79
C ALA A 257 -3.04 -12.14 -4.73
N VAL A 258 -4.29 -11.69 -4.87
CA VAL A 258 -4.96 -10.83 -3.87
C VAL A 258 -4.86 -11.39 -2.46
N ASP A 259 -5.02 -12.70 -2.30
CA ASP A 259 -5.00 -13.37 -1.00
C ASP A 259 -3.63 -13.35 -0.31
N ASP A 260 -2.55 -13.20 -1.07
CA ASP A 260 -1.21 -13.08 -0.51
C ASP A 260 -1.03 -11.76 0.28
N TYR A 261 -1.87 -10.75 0.01
CA TYR A 261 -1.86 -9.46 0.71
C TYR A 261 -2.77 -9.42 1.93
N VAL A 262 -3.54 -10.48 2.22
CA VAL A 262 -4.44 -10.52 3.37
C VAL A 262 -3.64 -10.60 4.67
N SER A 263 -3.99 -9.73 5.62
CA SER A 263 -3.49 -9.73 7.00
C SER A 263 -4.56 -10.30 7.94
N SER A 264 -4.17 -10.89 9.07
CA SER A 264 -5.14 -11.49 10.02
C SER A 264 -5.98 -10.45 10.78
N GLY A 265 -5.54 -9.19 10.78
CA GLY A 265 -6.24 -8.07 11.41
C GLY A 265 -5.68 -6.71 10.99
N ILE A 266 -6.39 -5.64 11.35
CA ILE A 266 -6.04 -4.27 10.95
C ILE A 266 -4.67 -3.82 11.50
N THR A 267 -4.26 -4.30 12.67
CA THR A 267 -2.93 -4.04 13.25
C THR A 267 -2.04 -5.29 13.26
N ALA A 268 -2.31 -6.28 12.41
CA ALA A 268 -1.50 -7.49 12.30
C ALA A 268 -0.49 -7.34 11.13
N PRO A 269 0.83 -7.38 11.39
CA PRO A 269 1.84 -7.23 10.36
C PRO A 269 2.24 -8.59 9.75
N ASP A 270 1.26 -9.38 9.29
CA ASP A 270 1.42 -10.82 9.03
C ASP A 270 0.96 -11.31 7.65
N CYS A 271 0.75 -10.40 6.69
CA CYS A 271 0.54 -10.80 5.30
C CYS A 271 1.74 -11.60 4.77
N ARG A 272 1.55 -12.36 3.67
CA ARG A 272 2.62 -13.19 3.08
C ARG A 272 3.88 -12.41 2.76
N PHE A 273 3.72 -11.17 2.32
CA PHE A 273 4.80 -10.29 1.92
C PHE A 273 5.38 -9.45 3.07
N SER A 274 4.97 -9.68 4.31
CA SER A 274 5.39 -8.84 5.42
C SER A 274 6.91 -8.88 5.61
N SER A 275 7.51 -7.70 5.55
CA SER A 275 8.92 -7.45 5.89
C SER A 275 9.07 -6.72 7.22
N PHE A 276 7.97 -6.47 7.92
CA PHE A 276 7.97 -5.81 9.23
C PHE A 276 8.84 -6.53 10.25
N GLY A 277 9.69 -5.76 10.95
CA GLY A 277 10.66 -6.28 11.92
C GLY A 277 11.83 -7.05 11.30
N ARG A 278 11.88 -7.24 9.97
CA ARG A 278 13.05 -7.83 9.31
C ARG A 278 14.09 -6.74 9.11
N GLN A 279 15.33 -7.00 9.52
CA GLN A 279 16.43 -6.11 9.19
C GLN A 279 16.68 -6.17 7.68
N ALA A 280 16.87 -5.02 7.05
CA ALA A 280 17.47 -4.93 5.73
C ALA A 280 18.91 -5.43 5.86
N VAL A 281 19.12 -6.72 5.63
CA VAL A 281 20.47 -7.28 5.58
C VAL A 281 21.13 -6.65 4.37
N ASP A 282 22.23 -5.94 4.57
CA ASP A 282 22.98 -5.24 3.52
C ASP A 282 23.09 -6.12 2.26
N ALA A 283 22.35 -5.75 1.22
CA ALA A 283 22.33 -6.43 -0.07
C ALA A 283 23.67 -6.29 -0.83
N THR A 284 24.72 -5.76 -0.19
CA THR A 284 26.08 -5.63 -0.73
C THR A 284 26.92 -6.90 -0.54
N ALA A 285 26.52 -7.86 0.32
CA ALA A 285 27.30 -9.08 0.52
C ALA A 285 27.12 -10.15 -0.59
N ALA A 286 26.02 -10.11 -1.37
CA ALA A 286 25.76 -11.09 -2.42
C ALA A 286 26.51 -10.81 -3.74
N GLY A 287 27.03 -9.59 -3.93
CA GLY A 287 27.79 -9.21 -5.13
C GLY A 287 29.30 -9.48 -5.06
N ALA A 288 29.86 -9.68 -3.87
CA ALA A 288 31.31 -9.83 -3.67
C ALA A 288 31.81 -11.27 -3.76
N ALA A 289 30.93 -12.28 -3.73
CA ALA A 289 31.31 -13.69 -3.81
C ALA A 289 31.52 -14.21 -5.25
N GLY A 290 31.31 -13.37 -6.27
CA GLY A 290 31.41 -13.73 -7.70
C GLY A 290 32.72 -13.35 -8.40
N ALA A 291 33.64 -12.63 -7.75
CA ALA A 291 34.89 -12.16 -8.36
C ALA A 291 36.10 -12.75 -7.62
N GLY A 292 36.36 -14.04 -7.81
CA GLY A 292 37.44 -14.70 -7.08
C GLY A 292 37.80 -16.10 -7.55
N ALA A 293 37.91 -16.34 -8.86
CA ALA A 293 38.68 -17.49 -9.37
C ALA A 293 39.01 -17.32 -10.86
N ALA A 294 40.25 -16.90 -11.16
CA ALA A 294 41.14 -17.53 -12.15
C ALA A 294 42.25 -16.54 -12.56
N GLY A 295 43.46 -16.78 -12.06
CA GLY A 295 44.65 -16.11 -12.53
C GLY A 295 45.89 -16.53 -11.76
N SER A 296 46.55 -17.61 -12.20
CA SER A 296 48.01 -17.75 -12.08
C SER A 296 48.57 -18.96 -12.83
N GLY A 297 49.57 -18.70 -13.69
CA GLY A 297 50.60 -19.64 -14.16
C GLY A 297 50.22 -20.39 -15.43
N GLY A 298 51.01 -20.46 -16.49
CA GLY A 298 52.44 -20.20 -16.67
C GLY A 298 52.90 -21.10 -17.82
N ALA A 299 53.75 -20.57 -18.70
CA ALA A 299 54.17 -21.16 -19.97
C ALA A 299 54.97 -22.47 -19.84
N ASP A 300 54.94 -23.31 -20.89
CA ASP A 300 56.12 -23.74 -21.68
C ASP A 300 55.84 -25.03 -22.50
N GLY A 301 56.39 -25.09 -23.72
CA GLY A 301 56.87 -26.37 -24.30
C GLY A 301 56.14 -27.01 -25.49
N GLU A 302 56.44 -26.52 -26.70
CA GLU A 302 56.81 -27.24 -27.93
C GLU A 302 56.61 -28.78 -28.03
N SER A 303 55.87 -29.28 -29.04
CA SER A 303 56.40 -30.15 -30.13
C SER A 303 55.30 -30.70 -31.07
N ALA A 304 55.73 -30.99 -32.30
CA ALA A 304 55.03 -31.41 -33.51
C ALA A 304 54.15 -32.68 -33.46
N GLY A 305 53.26 -32.83 -34.45
CA GLY A 305 52.68 -34.12 -34.83
C GLY A 305 51.50 -34.00 -35.81
N GLU A 306 51.69 -34.55 -37.00
CA GLU A 306 50.86 -34.54 -38.20
C GLU A 306 49.47 -35.23 -38.09
N ASP A 307 48.61 -34.88 -39.06
CA ASP A 307 47.66 -35.73 -39.82
C ASP A 307 46.50 -36.49 -39.15
N LEU A 308 45.26 -36.15 -39.55
CA LEU A 308 44.42 -36.91 -40.53
C LEU A 308 42.91 -36.57 -40.43
N LEU A 309 42.42 -35.96 -41.52
CA LEU A 309 41.17 -36.18 -42.28
C LEU A 309 39.94 -36.92 -41.69
N ALA A 310 38.79 -36.31 -42.01
CA ALA A 310 37.49 -36.88 -42.44
C ALA A 310 36.58 -37.53 -41.37
N SER A 311 35.25 -37.55 -41.47
CA SER A 311 34.32 -37.24 -42.55
C SER A 311 32.96 -36.81 -41.97
N VAL A 312 32.28 -35.99 -42.76
CA VAL A 312 30.82 -35.76 -42.76
C VAL A 312 30.09 -37.07 -43.07
N VAL A 313 29.05 -37.39 -42.29
CA VAL A 313 27.75 -37.96 -42.73
C VAL A 313 26.68 -37.41 -41.78
#